data_AF-A0A967GTT4-F1
#
_entry.id   AF-A0A967GTT4-F1
#
_cell.length_a   1.000
_cell.length_b   1.000
_cell.length_c   1.000
_cell.angle_alpha   90.00
_cell.angle_beta   90.00
_cell.angle_gamma   90.00
#
_symmetry.space_group_name_H-M   'P 1'
#
loop_
_entity.id
_entity.type
_entity.pdbx_description
1 polymer ?
#
loop_
_entity_poly.entity_id
_entity_poly.type
_entity_poly.pdbx_seq_one_letter_code
_entity_poly.pdbx_strand_id
1 'polypeptide(L)'
;EWGEELFLDGKVLEESGTLVGAVAKPTELVVATGSEVLVYGAQGTYLDRLGEESLPAVPIKRIGLDGSGRVVLAAGGGRHVLSDDFLEHEEAGSEVEVSWSGLMDGDESKPALQAALAEGAGFTWARVVTDLHSGSLFGAAGKLVVDLTGLAVIVLSLFGIRLLFKRT
;
A
#
# COMPACT_ATOMS: atom_id res chain seq x y z
N GLU A 1 -4.29 -15.09 -12.63
CA GLU A 1 -4.90 -14.56 -13.87
C GLU A 1 -5.59 -15.72 -14.58
N TRP A 2 -6.81 -15.52 -15.06
CA TRP A 2 -7.48 -16.49 -15.92
C TRP A 2 -8.15 -15.74 -17.07
N GLY A 3 -7.62 -15.89 -18.28
CA GLY A 3 -8.21 -15.30 -19.49
C GLY A 3 -8.34 -13.77 -19.47
N GLU A 4 -7.27 -13.06 -19.09
CA GLU A 4 -7.19 -11.58 -18.96
C GLU A 4 -7.88 -10.98 -17.72
N GLU A 5 -8.57 -11.79 -16.92
CA GLU A 5 -9.15 -11.32 -15.65
C GLU A 5 -8.26 -11.69 -14.45
N LEU A 6 -8.05 -10.74 -13.54
CA LEU A 6 -7.42 -11.00 -12.26
C LEU A 6 -8.49 -11.36 -11.23
N PHE A 7 -8.15 -12.36 -10.41
CA PHE A 7 -9.02 -12.85 -9.35
C PHE A 7 -8.29 -12.75 -8.03
N LEU A 8 -8.95 -12.20 -7.03
CA LEU A 8 -8.54 -12.26 -5.63
C LEU A 8 -9.63 -13.01 -4.85
N ASP A 9 -9.27 -14.16 -4.25
CA ASP A 9 -10.20 -15.04 -3.53
C ASP A 9 -11.50 -15.37 -4.29
N GLY A 10 -11.38 -15.57 -5.60
CA GLY A 10 -12.53 -15.93 -6.47
C GLY A 10 -13.42 -14.75 -6.86
N LYS A 11 -13.07 -13.52 -6.47
CA LYS A 11 -13.71 -12.30 -6.96
C LYS A 11 -12.90 -11.70 -8.10
N VAL A 12 -13.57 -11.37 -9.20
CA VAL A 12 -12.98 -10.63 -10.33
C VAL A 12 -12.58 -9.23 -9.85
N LEU A 13 -11.38 -8.81 -10.22
CA LEU A 13 -10.90 -7.44 -10.08
C LEU A 13 -11.34 -6.69 -11.35
N GLU A 14 -12.26 -5.73 -11.20
CA GLU A 14 -12.96 -5.08 -12.33
C GLU A 14 -12.06 -4.29 -13.28
N GLU A 15 -10.86 -3.91 -12.84
CA GLU A 15 -9.80 -3.37 -13.70
C GLU A 15 -8.56 -4.22 -13.51
N SER A 16 -8.00 -4.71 -14.61
CA SER A 16 -6.93 -5.71 -14.57
C SER A 16 -6.11 -5.68 -15.84
N GLY A 17 -5.01 -4.94 -15.80
CA GLY A 17 -3.90 -5.17 -16.73
C GLY A 17 -3.23 -6.52 -16.47
N THR A 18 -2.25 -6.88 -17.31
CA THR A 18 -1.47 -8.11 -17.13
C THR A 18 -0.81 -8.16 -15.75
N LEU A 19 -0.97 -9.27 -15.03
CA LEU A 19 -0.37 -9.43 -13.71
C LEU A 19 1.16 -9.45 -13.85
N VAL A 20 1.82 -8.57 -13.12
CA VAL A 20 3.29 -8.54 -13.06
C VAL A 20 3.78 -9.32 -11.85
N GLY A 21 3.06 -9.23 -10.73
CA GLY A 21 3.35 -9.99 -9.53
C GLY A 21 2.60 -9.46 -8.32
N ALA A 22 2.79 -10.11 -7.18
CA ALA A 22 2.23 -9.68 -5.91
C ALA A 22 3.22 -9.92 -4.77
N VAL A 23 3.21 -9.05 -3.77
CA VAL A 23 4.01 -9.18 -2.55
C VAL A 23 3.10 -9.08 -1.34
N ALA A 24 3.33 -9.97 -0.38
CA ALA A 24 2.63 -9.94 0.90
C ALA A 24 3.49 -9.21 1.94
N LYS A 25 2.90 -8.17 2.53
CA LYS A 25 3.37 -7.50 3.76
C LYS A 25 2.56 -8.04 4.95
N PRO A 26 3.03 -7.82 6.19
CA PRO A 26 2.28 -8.10 7.43
C PRO A 26 0.79 -7.72 7.49
N THR A 27 0.41 -6.66 6.80
CA THR A 27 -0.92 -6.03 6.91
C THR A 27 -1.63 -5.94 5.58
N GLU A 28 -0.90 -6.15 4.49
CA GLU A 28 -1.29 -5.74 3.15
C GLU A 28 -0.82 -6.77 2.14
N LEU A 29 -1.65 -7.01 1.13
CA LEU A 29 -1.27 -7.65 -0.11
C LEU A 29 -1.18 -6.58 -1.18
N VAL A 30 0.00 -6.41 -1.77
CA VAL A 30 0.24 -5.43 -2.82
C VAL A 30 0.37 -6.18 -4.14
N VAL A 31 -0.50 -5.88 -5.09
CA VAL A 31 -0.59 -6.52 -6.40
C VAL A 31 -0.21 -5.51 -7.46
N ALA A 32 0.80 -5.82 -8.27
CA ALA A 32 1.21 -4.98 -9.39
C ALA A 32 0.74 -5.57 -10.72
N THR A 33 0.13 -4.72 -11.53
CA THR A 33 -0.15 -4.96 -12.95
C THR A 33 0.89 -4.23 -13.80
N GLY A 34 0.79 -4.32 -15.12
CA GLY A 34 1.68 -3.58 -16.04
C GLY A 34 1.62 -2.05 -15.88
N SER A 35 0.53 -1.50 -15.36
CA SER A 35 0.30 -0.03 -15.31
C SER A 35 -0.23 0.47 -13.98
N GLU A 36 -0.48 -0.42 -13.01
CA GLU A 36 -1.18 -0.08 -11.77
C GLU A 36 -0.66 -0.89 -10.59
N VAL A 37 -0.84 -0.37 -9.38
CA VAL A 37 -0.62 -1.11 -8.14
C VAL A 37 -1.89 -1.05 -7.30
N LEU A 38 -2.38 -2.22 -6.90
CA LEU A 38 -3.56 -2.41 -6.06
C LEU A 38 -3.11 -2.85 -4.67
N VAL A 39 -3.64 -2.18 -3.64
CA VAL A 39 -3.32 -2.48 -2.24
C VAL A 39 -4.57 -3.03 -1.56
N TYR A 40 -4.44 -4.23 -1.02
CA TYR A 40 -5.47 -4.91 -0.23
C TYR A 40 -4.99 -5.08 1.20
N GLY A 41 -5.90 -5.04 2.16
CA GLY A 41 -5.62 -5.41 3.54
C GLY A 41 -5.51 -6.93 3.69
N ALA A 42 -4.99 -7.39 4.82
CA ALA A 42 -4.78 -8.81 5.11
C ALA A 42 -6.07 -9.67 5.09
N GLN A 43 -7.26 -9.04 5.10
CA GLN A 43 -8.56 -9.72 4.98
C GLN A 43 -9.14 -9.67 3.55
N GLY A 44 -8.36 -9.22 2.55
CA GLY A 44 -8.83 -9.06 1.17
C GLY A 44 -9.65 -7.79 0.93
N THR A 45 -9.74 -6.90 1.92
CA THR A 45 -10.41 -5.60 1.77
C THR A 45 -9.59 -4.70 0.85
N TYR A 46 -10.21 -4.14 -0.19
CA TYR A 46 -9.56 -3.11 -1.02
C TYR A 46 -9.24 -1.87 -0.19
N LEU A 47 -7.97 -1.45 -0.17
CA LEU A 47 -7.51 -0.28 0.56
C LEU A 47 -7.22 0.88 -0.38
N ASP A 48 -6.47 0.63 -1.46
CA ASP A 48 -6.00 1.69 -2.35
C ASP A 48 -5.64 1.21 -3.77
N ARG A 49 -5.49 2.15 -4.69
CA ARG A 49 -5.03 1.97 -6.08
C ARG A 49 -4.13 3.13 -6.49
N LEU A 50 -2.94 2.78 -6.97
CA LEU A 50 -2.02 3.71 -7.63
C LEU A 50 -2.17 3.54 -9.13
N GLY A 51 -2.71 4.58 -9.78
CA GLY A 51 -2.74 4.72 -11.23
C GLY A 51 -1.40 5.19 -11.79
N GLU A 52 -1.32 5.32 -13.12
CA GLU A 52 -0.09 5.71 -13.83
C GLU A 52 0.50 7.03 -13.31
N GLU A 53 -0.33 7.98 -12.90
CA GLU A 53 0.08 9.29 -12.39
C GLU A 53 0.75 9.23 -11.01
N SER A 54 0.47 8.19 -10.24
CA SER A 54 1.03 7.99 -8.89
C SER A 54 2.25 7.06 -8.90
N LEU A 55 2.52 6.43 -10.04
CA LEU A 55 3.64 5.50 -10.20
C LEU A 55 4.91 6.22 -10.68
N PRO A 56 6.09 5.72 -10.28
CA PRO A 56 7.37 6.29 -10.73
C PRO A 56 7.55 6.22 -12.24
N ALA A 57 7.12 5.11 -12.83
CA ALA A 57 7.14 4.87 -14.26
C ALA A 57 6.21 3.71 -14.62
N VAL A 58 5.78 3.68 -15.87
CA VAL A 58 5.09 2.54 -16.51
C VAL A 58 5.82 2.16 -17.81
N PRO A 59 5.81 0.88 -18.24
CA PRO A 59 5.17 -0.25 -17.58
C PRO A 59 5.99 -0.78 -16.40
N ILE A 60 5.30 -1.28 -15.38
CA ILE A 60 5.89 -2.04 -14.28
C ILE A 60 6.32 -3.40 -14.83
N LYS A 61 7.56 -3.79 -14.56
CA LYS A 61 8.13 -5.05 -15.02
C LYS A 61 8.22 -6.10 -13.92
N ARG A 62 8.47 -5.68 -12.68
CA ARG A 62 8.55 -6.54 -11.49
C ARG A 62 8.17 -5.77 -10.23
N ILE A 63 7.65 -6.49 -9.25
CA ILE A 63 7.44 -6.03 -7.88
C ILE A 63 8.20 -6.94 -6.91
N GLY A 64 8.72 -6.40 -5.83
CA GLY A 64 9.47 -7.14 -4.82
C GLY A 64 9.48 -6.42 -3.48
N LEU A 65 10.14 -7.01 -2.49
CA LEU A 65 10.37 -6.41 -1.18
C LEU A 65 11.87 -6.19 -0.95
N ASP A 66 12.25 -5.06 -0.37
CA ASP A 66 13.60 -4.85 0.13
C ASP A 66 13.82 -5.56 1.48
N GLY A 67 15.06 -5.55 1.99
CA GLY A 67 15.39 -6.14 3.29
C GLY A 67 14.68 -5.51 4.49
N SER A 68 14.03 -4.35 4.32
CA SER A 68 13.21 -3.69 5.34
C SER A 68 11.71 -3.97 5.19
N GLY A 69 11.30 -4.70 4.14
CA GLY A 69 9.90 -5.01 3.86
C GLY A 69 9.16 -3.91 3.10
N ARG A 70 9.85 -2.93 2.53
CA ARG A 70 9.26 -1.90 1.66
C ARG A 70 9.08 -2.43 0.26
N VAL A 71 8.04 -1.95 -0.42
CA VAL A 71 7.73 -2.38 -1.79
C VAL A 71 8.70 -1.74 -2.77
N VAL A 72 9.29 -2.56 -3.63
CA VAL A 72 10.18 -2.12 -4.71
C VAL A 72 9.58 -2.47 -6.05
N LEU A 73 9.48 -1.49 -6.93
CA LEU A 73 9.05 -1.63 -8.31
C LEU A 73 10.25 -1.53 -9.26
N ALA A 74 10.34 -2.43 -10.23
CA ALA A 74 11.20 -2.25 -11.39
C ALA A 74 10.35 -1.71 -12.55
N ALA A 75 10.53 -0.44 -12.89
CA ALA A 75 9.79 0.26 -13.93
C ALA A 75 10.68 1.27 -14.65
N GLY A 76 10.38 1.62 -15.91
CA GLY A 76 11.13 2.65 -16.66
C GLY A 76 12.63 2.37 -16.90
N GLY A 77 13.14 1.18 -16.54
CA GLY A 77 14.56 0.83 -16.57
C GLY A 77 15.30 1.06 -15.24
N GLY A 78 14.61 1.62 -14.24
CA GLY A 78 15.10 1.82 -12.88
C GLY A 78 14.45 0.89 -11.86
N ARG A 79 14.86 1.07 -10.60
CA ARG A 79 14.24 0.46 -9.42
C ARG A 79 13.76 1.59 -8.52
N HIS A 80 12.55 1.50 -8.02
CA HIS A 80 11.93 2.53 -7.19
C HIS A 80 11.37 1.89 -5.93
N VAL A 81 11.73 2.43 -4.77
CA VAL A 81 11.14 2.02 -3.49
C VAL A 81 9.96 2.92 -3.19
N LEU A 82 8.81 2.32 -2.88
CA LEU A 82 7.63 3.04 -2.42
C LEU A 82 7.73 3.29 -0.92
N SER A 83 7.21 4.43 -0.47
CA SER A 83 6.97 4.71 0.95
C SER A 83 5.94 3.72 1.52
N ASP A 84 5.88 3.62 2.85
CA ASP A 84 4.95 2.71 3.53
C ASP A 84 3.47 3.05 3.28
N ASP A 85 3.16 4.32 2.98
CA ASP A 85 1.84 4.81 2.61
C ASP A 85 1.59 4.83 1.10
N PHE A 86 2.56 4.39 0.29
CA PHE A 86 2.52 4.35 -1.17
C PHE A 86 2.36 5.72 -1.87
N LEU A 87 2.47 6.85 -1.15
CA LEU A 87 2.29 8.18 -1.75
C LEU A 87 3.59 8.74 -2.37
N GLU A 88 4.74 8.28 -1.89
CA GLU A 88 6.04 8.74 -2.32
C GLU A 88 6.87 7.58 -2.87
N HIS A 89 7.81 7.90 -3.76
CA HIS A 89 8.77 6.94 -4.26
C HIS A 89 10.15 7.56 -4.37
N GLU A 90 11.16 6.72 -4.15
CA GLU A 90 12.57 7.09 -4.30
C GLU A 90 13.28 6.10 -5.21
N GLU A 91 14.31 6.54 -5.94
CA GLU A 91 15.15 5.62 -6.72
C GLU A 91 15.95 4.71 -5.78
N ALA A 92 15.80 3.40 -5.96
CA ALA A 92 16.54 2.42 -5.20
C ALA A 92 18.01 2.39 -5.66
N GLY A 93 18.93 2.59 -4.72
CA GLY A 93 20.36 2.40 -4.97
C GLY A 93 20.66 0.97 -5.45
N SER A 94 21.75 0.81 -6.20
CA SER A 94 22.09 -0.50 -6.79
C SER A 94 22.35 -1.60 -5.74
N GLU A 95 22.74 -1.19 -4.53
CA GLU A 95 23.05 -2.04 -3.37
C GLU A 95 21.79 -2.59 -2.66
N VAL A 96 20.60 -2.08 -2.96
CA VAL A 96 19.37 -2.57 -2.33
C VAL A 96 19.10 -4.00 -2.84
N GLU A 97 19.22 -4.96 -1.93
CA GLU A 97 18.83 -6.35 -2.18
C GLU A 97 17.31 -6.45 -2.17
N VAL A 98 16.74 -7.00 -3.25
CA VAL A 98 15.29 -7.08 -3.45
C VAL A 98 14.91 -8.53 -3.67
N SER A 99 14.00 -9.02 -2.82
CA SER A 99 13.30 -10.28 -3.03
C SER A 99 12.16 -10.05 -4.02
N TRP A 100 12.43 -10.34 -5.29
CA TRP A 100 11.45 -10.16 -6.37
C TRP A 100 10.34 -11.20 -6.28
N SER A 101 9.11 -10.75 -6.46
CA SER A 101 7.96 -11.61 -6.67
C SER A 101 8.13 -12.39 -7.98
N GLY A 102 7.91 -13.70 -7.92
CA GLY A 102 7.78 -14.55 -9.09
C GLY A 102 6.32 -14.85 -9.36
N LEU A 103 5.91 -14.77 -10.63
CA LEU A 103 4.64 -15.35 -11.06
C LEU A 103 4.73 -16.87 -10.94
N MET A 104 4.03 -17.44 -9.97
CA MET A 104 3.90 -18.89 -9.76
C MET A 104 2.44 -19.28 -9.91
N ASP A 105 2.17 -20.53 -10.33
CA ASP A 105 0.81 -21.03 -10.45
C ASP A 105 0.05 -20.87 -9.12
N GLY A 106 -1.22 -20.45 -9.22
CA GLY A 106 -2.01 -19.92 -8.10
C GLY A 106 -2.27 -20.89 -6.94
N ASP A 107 -2.08 -22.20 -7.14
CA ASP A 107 -2.23 -23.21 -6.08
C ASP A 107 -0.99 -23.34 -5.18
N GLU A 108 0.22 -23.12 -5.72
CA GLU A 108 1.44 -23.25 -4.91
C GLU A 108 1.80 -21.97 -4.15
N SER A 109 1.42 -20.81 -4.68
CA SER A 109 1.78 -19.50 -4.09
C SER A 109 0.86 -19.04 -2.97
N LYS A 110 -0.40 -19.49 -2.95
CA LYS A 110 -1.40 -19.17 -1.90
C LYS A 110 -0.91 -19.44 -0.47
N PRO A 111 -0.44 -20.64 -0.11
CA PRO A 111 0.00 -20.92 1.25
C PRO A 111 1.21 -20.08 1.66
N ALA A 112 2.14 -19.79 0.74
CA ALA A 112 3.30 -18.95 1.01
C ALA A 112 2.92 -17.49 1.26
N LEU A 113 2.01 -16.92 0.46
CA LEU A 113 1.48 -15.57 0.65
C LEU A 113 0.67 -15.46 1.95
N GLN A 114 -0.17 -16.46 2.25
CA GLN A 114 -0.94 -16.50 3.49
C GLN A 114 -0.03 -16.65 4.71
N ALA A 115 1.02 -17.47 4.63
CA ALA A 115 2.01 -17.60 5.68
C ALA A 115 2.75 -16.26 5.91
N ALA A 116 3.17 -15.56 4.84
CA ALA A 116 3.81 -14.26 4.95
C ALA A 116 2.88 -13.19 5.59
N LEU A 117 1.59 -13.17 5.21
CA LEU A 117 0.57 -12.33 5.85
C LEU A 117 0.41 -12.67 7.34
N ALA A 118 0.39 -13.96 7.68
CA ALA A 118 0.20 -14.44 9.05
C ALA A 118 1.44 -14.25 9.95
N GLU A 119 2.65 -14.44 9.42
CA GLU A 119 3.93 -14.25 10.13
C GLU A 119 4.19 -12.78 10.43
N GLY A 120 3.83 -11.88 9.50
CA GLY A 120 3.91 -10.44 9.73
C GLY A 120 2.80 -9.89 10.64
N ALA A 121 1.69 -10.61 10.80
CA ALA A 121 0.60 -10.25 11.70
C ALA A 121 0.94 -10.34 13.21
N GLY A 122 2.22 -10.46 13.57
CA GLY A 122 2.71 -10.28 14.91
C GLY A 122 2.20 -8.95 15.50
N PHE A 123 1.51 -9.05 16.62
CA PHE A 123 0.96 -7.94 17.41
C PHE A 123 2.11 -7.03 17.90
N THR A 124 2.57 -6.10 17.08
CA THR A 124 3.58 -5.12 17.46
C THR A 124 2.89 -3.93 18.11
N TRP A 125 3.42 -3.43 19.23
CA TRP A 125 2.90 -2.23 19.89
C TRP A 125 2.90 -1.00 18.96
N ALA A 126 3.89 -0.93 18.05
CA ALA A 126 3.92 0.08 16.99
C ALA A 126 2.66 0.03 16.12
N ARG A 127 2.19 -1.16 15.74
CA ARG A 127 0.95 -1.35 14.97
C ARG A 127 -0.29 -0.92 15.72
N VAL A 128 -0.39 -1.24 17.02
CA VAL A 128 -1.52 -0.78 17.85
C VAL A 128 -1.58 0.74 17.89
N VAL A 129 -0.43 1.41 17.99
CA VAL A 129 -0.34 2.87 17.99
C VAL A 129 -0.71 3.46 16.62
N THR A 130 -0.20 2.89 15.52
CA THR A 130 -0.49 3.37 14.16
C THR A 130 -1.96 3.15 13.78
N ASP A 131 -2.53 1.99 14.13
CA ASP A 131 -3.94 1.69 13.88
C ASP A 131 -4.85 2.59 14.74
N LEU A 132 -4.43 2.93 15.96
CA LEU A 132 -5.12 3.91 16.79
C LEU A 132 -5.05 5.31 16.20
N HIS A 133 -3.88 5.71 15.68
CA HIS A 133 -3.65 7.04 15.10
C HIS A 133 -4.42 7.28 13.81
N SER A 134 -4.48 6.27 12.93
CA SER A 134 -5.28 6.30 11.70
C SER A 134 -6.78 6.08 11.94
N GLY A 135 -7.16 5.71 13.17
CA GLY A 135 -8.53 5.37 13.53
C GLY A 135 -8.98 4.00 13.00
N SER A 136 -8.10 3.25 12.32
CA SER A 136 -8.39 1.93 11.75
C SER A 136 -8.70 0.90 12.85
N LEU A 137 -8.11 1.05 14.05
CA LEU A 137 -8.31 0.13 15.19
C LEU A 137 -9.80 0.02 15.61
N PHE A 138 -10.56 1.11 15.47
CA PHE A 138 -11.99 1.16 15.77
C PHE A 138 -12.86 1.19 14.50
N GLY A 139 -12.28 0.86 13.35
CA GLY A 139 -12.96 0.85 12.04
C GLY A 139 -13.53 2.22 11.66
N ALA A 140 -14.72 2.23 11.05
CA ALA A 140 -15.34 3.45 10.51
C ALA A 140 -15.55 4.55 11.57
N ALA A 141 -15.84 4.18 12.81
CA ALA A 141 -16.04 5.13 13.91
C ALA A 141 -14.72 5.81 14.31
N GLY A 142 -13.61 5.06 14.35
CA GLY A 142 -12.29 5.62 14.66
C GLY A 142 -11.81 6.56 13.57
N LYS A 143 -11.97 6.19 12.29
CA LYS A 143 -11.62 7.05 11.16
C LYS A 143 -12.38 8.39 11.20
N LEU A 144 -13.69 8.36 11.48
CA LEU A 144 -14.49 9.58 11.63
C LEU A 144 -13.98 10.51 12.74
N VAL A 145 -13.57 9.96 13.88
CA VAL A 145 -13.05 10.74 15.01
C VAL A 145 -11.72 11.42 14.67
N VAL A 146 -10.83 10.70 13.99
CA VAL A 146 -9.54 11.24 13.53
C VAL A 146 -9.77 12.38 12.52
N ASP A 147 -10.67 12.18 11.56
CA ASP A 147 -11.03 13.20 10.57
C ASP A 147 -11.60 14.47 11.22
N LEU A 148 -12.50 14.32 12.20
CA LEU A 148 -13.06 15.46 12.94
C LEU A 148 -12.01 16.19 13.76
N THR A 149 -11.03 15.46 14.32
CA THR A 149 -9.94 16.06 15.07
C THR A 149 -9.04 16.90 14.16
N GLY A 150 -8.68 16.39 12.98
CA GLY A 150 -7.95 17.14 11.96
C GLY A 150 -8.70 18.41 11.52
N LEU A 151 -10.01 18.28 11.26
CA LEU A 151 -10.86 19.43 10.90
C LEU A 151 -10.89 20.49 12.02
N ALA A 152 -11.00 20.08 13.27
CA ALA A 152 -10.99 20.99 14.41
C ALA A 152 -9.66 21.77 14.51
N VAL A 153 -8.52 21.11 14.27
CA VAL A 153 -7.20 21.76 14.24
C VAL A 153 -7.10 22.79 13.13
N ILE A 154 -7.63 22.50 11.93
CA ILE A 154 -7.68 23.45 10.82
C ILE A 154 -8.52 24.68 11.19
N VAL A 155 -9.72 24.46 11.74
CA VAL A 155 -10.62 25.54 12.17
C VAL A 155 -9.96 26.39 13.25
N LEU A 156 -9.34 25.77 14.25
CA LEU A 156 -8.66 26.47 15.34
C LEU A 156 -7.47 27.29 14.82
N SER A 157 -6.70 26.74 13.87
CA SER A 157 -5.61 27.44 13.19
C SER A 157 -6.10 28.69 12.46
N LEU A 158 -7.22 28.60 11.72
CA LEU A 158 -7.82 29.74 11.03
C LEU A 158 -8.30 30.81 12.01
N PHE A 159 -8.93 30.42 13.13
CA PHE A 159 -9.32 31.36 14.18
C PHE A 159 -8.12 32.04 14.82
N GLY A 160 -7.04 31.30 15.08
CA GLY A 160 -5.79 31.84 15.60
C GLY A 160 -5.16 32.88 14.66
N ILE A 161 -5.06 32.56 13.36
CA ILE A 161 -4.57 33.47 12.33
C ILE A 161 -5.43 34.74 12.26
N ARG A 162 -6.77 34.60 12.24
CA ARG A 162 -7.69 35.75 12.21
C ARG A 162 -7.51 36.69 13.41
N LEU A 163 -7.25 36.14 14.59
CA LEU A 163 -7.00 36.91 15.81
C LEU A 163 -5.68 37.69 15.74
N LEU A 164 -4.67 37.16 15.05
CA LEU A 164 -3.39 37.82 14.83
C LEU A 164 -3.54 39.04 13.90
N PHE A 165 -4.26 38.90 12.79
CA PHE A 165 -4.54 40.00 11.85
C PHE A 165 -5.42 41.10 12.43
N LYS A 166 -6.24 40.81 13.44
CA LYS A 166 -7.05 41.82 14.14
C LYS A 166 -6.23 42.64 15.14
N ARG A 167 -4.98 42.26 15.40
CA ARG A 167 -4.07 42.86 16.39
C ARG A 167 -2.93 43.68 15.77
N THR A 168 -2.88 43.76 14.43
CA THR A 168 -2.01 44.66 13.65
C THR A 168 -2.85 45.80 13.11
#